data_AF-G4T596-F1
#
_entry.id   AF-G4T596-F1
#
_cell.length_a   1.000
_cell.length_b   1.000
_cell.length_c   1.000
_cell.angle_alpha   90.00
_cell.angle_beta   90.00
_cell.angle_gamma   90.00
#
_symmetry.space_group_name_H-M   'P 1'
#
loop_
_entity.id
_entity.type
_entity.pdbx_description
1 polymer ?
#
loop_
_entity_poly.entity_id
_entity_poly.type
_entity_poly.pdbx_seq_one_letter_code
_entity_poly.pdbx_strand_id
1 'polypeptide(L)'
;MYTIQQSQDPNYVLGYSVADTGSLVGMAWATGSPSQVVNIGLDVMKFSIPRNTTVTDFFESQKHKLTEREQRDVLSGNSDETLLRRILIILTIKTAYIKAIQQPPGFDYRRMECSLPTQQFRVDNHELLGWEIRMFKANLGIQRKEALVEEVYQCCAMIHRGGRVNRVYWNDKEGEATEMLNFLKVDQIVRAYDGLGVRNGQASSSAGGRTRTHAQQQQQQQAAQAQAQATVTHSQHLQAAPQQQQIHQLHHHQQTVPVHVGPQVGMPMRRIVQADAPRRSSEDARMQAGVMH
;
A
#
# COMPACT_ATOMS: atom_id res chain seq x y z
N MET A 1 -7.36 -2.88 -27.23
CA MET A 1 -6.65 -4.12 -27.60
C MET A 1 -5.17 -3.77 -27.59
N TYR A 2 -4.45 -4.09 -26.52
CA TYR A 2 -3.02 -3.77 -26.42
C TYR A 2 -2.24 -4.91 -27.07
N THR A 3 -1.59 -4.63 -28.20
CA THR A 3 -0.67 -5.58 -28.84
C THR A 3 0.57 -5.67 -27.96
N ILE A 4 0.76 -6.80 -27.29
CA ILE A 4 1.99 -7.10 -26.57
C ILE A 4 3.07 -7.34 -27.64
N GLN A 5 3.83 -6.30 -27.98
CA GLN A 5 5.09 -6.49 -28.70
C GLN A 5 6.03 -7.25 -27.78
N GLN A 6 6.26 -8.53 -28.06
CA GLN A 6 7.33 -9.28 -27.42
C GLN A 6 8.65 -8.59 -27.80
N SER A 7 9.33 -8.02 -26.81
CA SER A 7 10.71 -7.55 -26.97
C SER A 7 11.54 -8.73 -27.48
N GLN A 8 12.19 -8.56 -28.62
CA GLN A 8 13.16 -9.55 -29.13
C GLN A 8 14.53 -9.43 -28.47
N ASP A 9 14.70 -8.52 -27.51
CA ASP A 9 15.94 -8.42 -26.75
C ASP A 9 16.01 -9.58 -25.74
N PRO A 10 16.94 -10.54 -25.90
CA PRO A 10 17.10 -11.65 -24.97
C PRO A 10 17.47 -11.19 -23.56
N ASN A 11 17.86 -9.92 -23.38
CA ASN A 11 18.15 -9.33 -22.08
C ASN A 11 16.92 -8.74 -21.40
N TYR A 12 15.73 -8.83 -22.01
CA TYR A 12 14.50 -8.29 -21.44
C TYR A 12 13.66 -9.41 -20.84
N VAL A 13 13.62 -9.47 -19.52
CA VAL A 13 12.93 -10.52 -18.76
C VAL A 13 11.81 -9.96 -17.90
N LEU A 14 10.84 -10.80 -17.59
CA LEU A 14 9.74 -10.52 -16.67
C LEU A 14 10.08 -11.07 -15.29
N GLY A 15 10.10 -10.21 -14.28
CA GLY A 15 10.10 -10.60 -12.88
C GLY A 15 8.73 -10.36 -12.27
N TYR A 16 8.35 -11.18 -11.29
CA TYR A 16 7.09 -11.01 -10.57
C TYR A 16 7.17 -11.55 -9.14
N SER A 17 6.27 -11.04 -8.29
CA SER A 17 5.99 -11.54 -6.95
C SER A 17 4.48 -11.58 -6.75
N VAL A 18 4.00 -12.65 -6.13
CA VAL A 18 2.58 -12.83 -5.78
C VAL A 18 2.44 -12.81 -4.27
N ALA A 19 1.31 -12.30 -3.80
CA ALA A 19 0.88 -12.44 -2.42
C ALA A 19 -0.62 -12.62 -2.37
N ASP A 20 -1.09 -13.44 -1.44
CA ASP A 20 -2.49 -13.66 -1.17
C ASP A 20 -2.79 -13.48 0.32
N THR A 21 -3.95 -12.92 0.62
CA THR A 21 -4.49 -12.88 1.99
C THR A 21 -6.00 -12.76 1.90
N GLY A 22 -6.70 -13.68 2.56
CA GLY A 22 -8.16 -13.67 2.60
C GLY A 22 -8.77 -13.78 1.20
N SER A 23 -9.42 -12.71 0.75
CA SER A 23 -10.13 -12.65 -0.53
C SER A 23 -9.36 -11.88 -1.60
N LEU A 24 -8.14 -11.43 -1.31
CA LEU A 24 -7.29 -10.67 -2.23
C LEU A 24 -6.09 -11.50 -2.67
N VAL A 25 -5.88 -11.57 -3.98
CA VAL A 25 -4.63 -12.03 -4.59
C VAL A 25 -4.03 -10.84 -5.34
N GLY A 26 -2.80 -10.49 -5.00
CA GLY A 26 -2.03 -9.44 -5.65
C GLY A 26 -0.85 -10.00 -6.42
N MET A 27 -0.49 -9.34 -7.51
CA MET A 27 0.73 -9.62 -8.27
C MET A 27 1.44 -8.30 -8.57
N ALA A 28 2.71 -8.20 -8.17
CA ALA A 28 3.61 -7.14 -8.59
C ALA A 28 4.52 -7.72 -9.68
N TRP A 29 4.74 -6.97 -10.76
CA TRP A 29 5.61 -7.40 -11.84
C TRP A 29 6.40 -6.22 -12.41
N ALA A 30 7.55 -6.52 -12.98
CA ALA A 30 8.35 -5.56 -13.72
C ALA A 30 9.07 -6.26 -14.87
N THR A 31 9.40 -5.49 -15.89
CA THR A 31 10.16 -5.94 -17.05
C THR A 31 11.42 -5.09 -17.21
N GLY A 32 12.51 -5.69 -17.67
CA GLY A 32 13.82 -5.03 -17.73
C GLY A 32 14.98 -6.02 -17.82
N SER A 33 16.19 -5.55 -17.56
CA SER A 33 17.36 -6.44 -17.45
C SER A 33 17.19 -7.41 -16.28
N PRO A 34 17.81 -8.61 -16.30
CA PRO A 34 17.71 -9.55 -15.19
C PRO A 34 18.02 -8.92 -13.83
N SER A 35 19.07 -8.10 -13.76
CA SER A 35 19.47 -7.36 -12.55
C SER A 35 18.43 -6.36 -12.02
N GLN A 36 17.48 -5.92 -12.86
CA GLN A 36 16.44 -4.95 -12.50
C GLN A 36 15.09 -5.59 -12.14
N VAL A 37 14.91 -6.89 -12.38
CA VAL A 37 13.61 -7.56 -12.20
C VAL A 37 13.66 -8.76 -11.26
N VAL A 38 14.84 -9.18 -10.81
CA VAL A 38 14.97 -10.31 -9.85
C VAL A 38 14.53 -9.96 -8.43
N ASN A 39 14.57 -8.68 -8.07
CA ASN A 39 14.27 -8.22 -6.71
C ASN A 39 12.92 -7.49 -6.65
N ILE A 40 11.85 -8.27 -6.70
CA ILE A 40 10.47 -7.81 -6.58
C ILE A 40 9.84 -8.58 -5.44
N GLY A 41 9.24 -7.88 -4.50
CA GLY A 41 8.48 -8.47 -3.41
C GLY A 41 7.14 -7.76 -3.25
N LEU A 42 6.10 -8.54 -3.02
CA LEU A 42 4.77 -8.05 -2.73
C LEU A 42 4.30 -8.68 -1.42
N ASP A 43 3.71 -7.86 -0.57
CA ASP A 43 2.97 -8.35 0.57
C ASP A 43 1.64 -7.63 0.72
N VAL A 44 0.69 -8.36 1.31
CA VAL A 44 -0.70 -7.94 1.51
C VAL A 44 -1.08 -8.40 2.90
N MET A 45 -1.65 -7.50 3.71
CA MET A 45 -2.18 -7.82 5.03
C MET A 45 -3.60 -7.28 5.16
N LYS A 46 -4.51 -8.09 5.67
CA LYS A 46 -5.88 -7.65 5.94
C LYS A 46 -5.90 -6.67 7.10
N PHE A 47 -6.58 -5.54 6.94
CA PHE A 47 -6.81 -4.54 7.98
C PHE A 47 -7.90 -5.03 8.93
N SER A 48 -7.61 -6.07 9.70
CA SER A 48 -8.52 -6.64 10.70
C SER A 48 -7.75 -7.39 11.76
N ILE A 49 -8.20 -7.31 13.01
CA ILE A 49 -7.71 -8.17 14.08
C ILE A 49 -8.36 -9.56 14.01
N PRO A 50 -7.65 -10.62 14.45
CA PRO A 50 -8.27 -11.92 14.68
C PRO A 50 -9.48 -11.84 15.62
N ARG A 51 -10.40 -12.81 15.50
CA ARG A 51 -11.56 -12.89 16.39
C ARG A 51 -11.10 -13.10 17.83
N ASN A 52 -11.76 -12.45 18.77
CA ASN A 52 -11.52 -12.58 20.21
C ASN A 52 -10.12 -12.11 20.67
N THR A 53 -9.48 -11.21 19.91
CA THR A 53 -8.22 -10.57 20.31
C THR A 53 -8.37 -9.06 20.31
N THR A 54 -7.65 -8.35 21.18
CA THR A 54 -7.55 -6.89 21.13
C THR A 54 -6.42 -6.44 20.20
N VAL A 55 -6.40 -5.15 19.83
CA VAL A 55 -5.28 -4.58 19.07
C VAL A 55 -3.97 -4.66 19.86
N THR A 56 -4.03 -4.49 21.18
CA THR A 56 -2.87 -4.64 22.07
C THR A 56 -2.34 -6.07 22.08
N ASP A 57 -3.21 -7.08 22.17
CA ASP A 57 -2.79 -8.50 22.09
C ASP A 57 -2.13 -8.80 20.75
N PHE A 58 -2.71 -8.28 19.66
CA PHE A 58 -2.12 -8.41 18.33
C PHE A 58 -0.74 -7.75 18.27
N PHE A 59 -0.58 -6.54 18.81
CA PHE A 59 0.71 -5.87 18.87
C PHE A 59 1.75 -6.66 19.68
N GLU A 60 1.41 -7.12 20.89
CA GLU A 60 2.32 -7.91 21.72
C GLU A 60 2.74 -9.21 20.99
N SER A 61 1.81 -9.84 20.25
CA SER A 61 2.13 -11.03 19.43
C SER A 61 3.14 -10.74 18.31
N GLN A 62 3.20 -9.51 17.80
CA GLN A 62 4.08 -9.12 16.69
C GLN A 62 5.33 -8.35 17.13
N LYS A 63 5.43 -8.00 18.41
CA LYS A 63 6.51 -7.17 18.99
C LYS A 63 7.91 -7.70 18.69
N HIS A 64 8.09 -9.01 18.67
CA HIS A 64 9.36 -9.68 18.36
C HIS A 64 9.86 -9.43 16.92
N LYS A 65 8.99 -8.94 16.01
CA LYS A 65 9.35 -8.57 14.63
C LYS A 65 9.74 -7.10 14.46
N LEU A 66 9.59 -6.30 15.52
CA LEU A 66 9.80 -4.86 15.50
C LEU A 66 11.08 -4.48 16.26
N THR A 67 11.79 -3.47 15.77
CA THR A 67 12.86 -2.83 16.55
C THR A 67 12.24 -2.04 17.71
N GLU A 68 13.02 -1.75 18.75
CA GLU A 68 12.54 -0.94 19.88
C GLU A 68 12.05 0.45 19.45
N ARG A 69 12.69 1.02 18.43
CA ARG A 69 12.28 2.30 17.85
C ARG A 69 10.92 2.18 17.20
N GLU A 70 10.72 1.17 16.35
CA GLU A 70 9.43 0.91 15.71
C GLU A 70 8.33 0.65 16.75
N GLN A 71 8.63 -0.07 17.83
CA GLN A 71 7.69 -0.28 18.93
C GLN A 71 7.25 1.05 19.56
N ARG A 72 8.19 1.96 19.85
CA ARG A 72 7.86 3.31 20.36
C ARG A 72 7.05 4.12 19.36
N ASP A 73 7.43 4.07 18.09
CA ASP A 73 6.74 4.81 17.02
C ASP A 73 5.30 4.30 16.84
N VAL A 74 5.08 2.98 16.90
CA VAL A 74 3.73 2.38 16.86
C VAL A 74 2.90 2.81 18.06
N LEU A 75 3.48 2.78 19.28
CA LEU A 75 2.79 3.12 20.53
C LEU A 75 2.56 4.62 20.75
N SER A 76 3.19 5.50 19.98
CA SER A 76 3.01 6.96 20.11
C SER A 76 1.63 7.49 19.69
N GLY A 77 0.71 6.62 19.25
CA GLY A 77 -0.65 6.98 18.85
C GLY A 77 -1.68 6.67 19.94
N ASN A 78 -2.70 7.51 20.08
CA ASN A 78 -3.72 7.38 21.12
C ASN A 78 -4.91 6.48 20.73
N SER A 79 -4.95 5.92 19.52
CA SER A 79 -6.06 5.06 19.06
C SER A 79 -5.61 3.70 18.56
N ASP A 80 -6.40 2.68 18.88
CA ASP A 80 -6.25 1.30 18.41
C ASP A 80 -6.17 1.21 16.89
N GLU A 81 -6.98 1.99 16.18
CA GLU A 81 -6.93 2.04 14.72
C GLU A 81 -5.57 2.57 14.21
N THR A 82 -5.02 3.60 14.84
CA THR A 82 -3.71 4.15 14.48
C THR A 82 -2.60 3.14 14.77
N LEU A 83 -2.67 2.47 15.91
CA LEU A 83 -1.73 1.43 16.31
C LEU A 83 -1.75 0.28 15.30
N LEU A 84 -2.95 -0.27 15.02
CA LEU A 84 -3.16 -1.36 14.06
C LEU A 84 -2.66 -0.97 12.66
N ARG A 85 -2.96 0.24 12.21
CA ARG A 85 -2.50 0.72 10.91
C ARG A 85 -0.98 0.81 10.84
N ARG A 86 -0.32 1.37 11.85
CA ARG A 86 1.15 1.53 11.88
C ARG A 86 1.84 0.18 11.89
N ILE A 87 1.38 -0.76 12.72
CA ILE A 87 1.98 -2.09 12.77
C ILE A 87 1.81 -2.84 11.44
N LEU A 88 0.62 -2.81 10.84
CA LEU A 88 0.37 -3.46 9.55
C LEU A 88 1.24 -2.86 8.44
N ILE A 89 1.40 -1.53 8.40
CA ILE A 89 2.30 -0.87 7.44
C ILE A 89 3.73 -1.41 7.58
N ILE A 90 4.29 -1.40 8.79
CA ILE A 90 5.68 -1.85 9.03
C ILE A 90 5.83 -3.32 8.64
N LEU A 91 4.91 -4.19 9.07
CA LEU A 91 4.97 -5.62 8.78
C LEU A 91 4.84 -5.93 7.29
N THR A 92 3.98 -5.20 6.57
CA THR A 92 3.79 -5.38 5.12
C THR A 92 5.06 -4.95 4.37
N ILE A 93 5.70 -3.83 4.77
CA ILE A 93 6.98 -3.39 4.19
C ILE A 93 8.07 -4.44 4.42
N LYS A 94 8.24 -4.89 5.68
CA LYS A 94 9.29 -5.88 6.02
C LYS A 94 9.10 -7.19 5.28
N THR A 95 7.86 -7.69 5.20
CA THR A 95 7.58 -8.94 4.49
C THR A 95 7.77 -8.78 2.98
N ALA A 96 7.37 -7.65 2.40
CA ALA A 96 7.64 -7.35 0.99
C ALA A 96 9.15 -7.28 0.72
N TYR A 97 9.95 -6.68 1.60
CA TYR A 97 11.42 -6.66 1.48
C TYR A 97 12.01 -8.07 1.50
N ILE A 98 11.66 -8.88 2.51
CA ILE A 98 12.14 -10.26 2.68
C ILE A 98 11.84 -11.10 1.43
N LYS A 99 10.62 -10.96 0.88
CA LYS A 99 10.24 -11.57 -0.39
C LYS A 99 11.08 -11.04 -1.56
N ALA A 100 11.31 -9.73 -1.65
CA ALA A 100 12.10 -9.15 -2.74
C ALA A 100 13.57 -9.60 -2.75
N ILE A 101 14.17 -9.86 -1.57
CA ILE A 101 15.53 -10.40 -1.47
C ILE A 101 15.56 -11.94 -1.37
N GLN A 102 14.42 -12.60 -1.57
CA GLN A 102 14.25 -14.05 -1.62
C GLN A 102 14.84 -14.78 -0.41
N GLN A 103 14.65 -14.20 0.78
CA GLN A 103 15.11 -14.82 2.02
C GLN A 103 14.14 -15.91 2.47
N PRO A 104 14.65 -17.01 3.06
CA PRO A 104 13.82 -18.10 3.54
C PRO A 104 13.01 -17.71 4.78
N PRO A 105 11.99 -18.51 5.15
CA PRO A 105 11.32 -18.41 6.44
C PRO A 105 12.34 -18.43 7.59
N GLY A 106 12.20 -17.51 8.55
CA GLY A 106 13.12 -17.38 9.69
C GLY A 106 14.08 -16.19 9.61
N PHE A 107 14.04 -15.38 8.55
CA PHE A 107 14.74 -14.10 8.51
C PHE A 107 14.32 -13.21 9.70
N ASP A 108 15.29 -12.68 10.45
CA ASP A 108 15.00 -11.78 11.58
C ASP A 108 14.50 -10.43 11.06
N TYR A 109 13.21 -10.19 11.22
CA TYR A 109 12.53 -8.94 10.85
C TYR A 109 13.16 -7.71 11.52
N ARG A 110 13.81 -7.85 12.67
CA ARG A 110 14.44 -6.73 13.41
C ARG A 110 15.71 -6.22 12.74
N ARG A 111 16.28 -6.97 11.78
CA ARG A 111 17.40 -6.47 10.96
C ARG A 111 17.00 -5.28 10.11
N MET A 112 15.74 -5.23 9.69
CA MET A 112 15.18 -4.09 8.98
C MET A 112 14.53 -3.12 9.97
N GLU A 113 14.84 -1.84 9.86
CA GLU A 113 14.19 -0.75 10.60
C GLU A 113 13.47 0.17 9.61
N CYS A 114 12.19 0.44 9.88
CA CYS A 114 11.33 1.33 9.12
C CYS A 114 11.01 2.58 9.94
N SER A 115 11.42 3.76 9.46
CA SER A 115 10.96 5.03 10.02
C SER A 115 9.87 5.62 9.14
N LEU A 116 8.61 5.44 9.56
CA LEU A 116 7.45 5.93 8.80
C LEU A 116 7.43 7.46 8.63
N PRO A 117 7.72 8.28 9.66
CA PRO A 117 7.65 9.74 9.51
C PRO A 117 8.69 10.30 8.54
N THR A 118 9.90 9.72 8.53
CA THR A 118 10.99 10.19 7.66
C THR A 118 11.11 9.40 6.37
N GLN A 119 10.32 8.34 6.20
CA GLN A 119 10.32 7.49 5.00
C GLN A 119 11.69 6.84 4.75
N GLN A 120 12.44 6.60 5.83
CA GLN A 120 13.77 6.00 5.80
C GLN A 120 13.70 4.54 6.20
N PHE A 121 14.41 3.70 5.44
CA PHE A 121 14.46 2.27 5.66
C PHE A 121 15.93 1.85 5.77
N ARG A 122 16.24 1.06 6.79
CA ARG A 122 17.59 0.57 7.04
C ARG A 122 17.59 -0.94 7.21
N VAL A 123 18.67 -1.60 6.81
CA VAL A 123 18.93 -3.02 7.10
C VAL A 123 20.32 -3.13 7.67
N ASP A 124 20.45 -3.71 8.87
CA ASP A 124 21.71 -3.83 9.60
C ASP A 124 22.44 -2.48 9.74
N ASN A 125 21.69 -1.42 10.06
CA ASN A 125 22.16 -0.03 10.14
C ASN A 125 22.61 0.62 8.82
N HIS A 126 22.52 -0.07 7.69
CA HIS A 126 22.76 0.51 6.37
C HIS A 126 21.47 1.02 5.75
N GLU A 127 21.50 2.21 5.16
CA GLU A 127 20.36 2.73 4.42
C GLU A 127 20.08 1.84 3.20
N LEU A 128 18.82 1.44 3.05
CA LEU A 128 18.37 0.81 1.82
C LEU A 128 18.41 1.88 0.73
N LEU A 129 19.15 1.66 -0.35
CA LEU A 129 19.22 2.59 -1.48
C LEU A 129 18.77 1.92 -2.77
N GLY A 130 18.22 2.70 -3.69
CA GLY A 130 17.79 2.21 -4.99
C GLY A 130 16.51 1.37 -4.94
N TRP A 131 15.77 1.43 -3.84
CA TRP A 131 14.50 0.75 -3.68
C TRP A 131 13.34 1.65 -4.06
N GLU A 132 12.45 1.08 -4.83
CA GLU A 132 11.13 1.62 -5.11
C GLU A 132 10.13 0.93 -4.19
N ILE A 133 9.48 1.71 -3.32
CA ILE A 133 8.54 1.21 -2.33
C ILE A 133 7.18 1.82 -2.65
N ARG A 134 6.20 0.97 -2.93
CA ARG A 134 4.83 1.40 -3.28
C ARG A 134 3.87 0.89 -2.23
N MET A 135 3.25 1.81 -1.52
CA MET A 135 2.23 1.51 -0.53
C MET A 135 0.87 1.97 -1.01
N PHE A 136 -0.12 1.09 -0.85
CA PHE A 136 -1.49 1.39 -1.21
C PHE A 136 -2.45 0.56 -0.35
N LYS A 137 -3.71 0.99 -0.31
CA LYS A 137 -4.80 0.23 0.29
C LYS A 137 -5.67 -0.37 -0.82
N ALA A 138 -6.22 -1.55 -0.56
CA ALA A 138 -7.24 -2.14 -1.41
C ALA A 138 -8.51 -2.34 -0.57
N ASN A 139 -9.61 -1.73 -1.00
CA ASN A 139 -10.93 -1.89 -0.40
C ASN A 139 -11.75 -2.81 -1.32
N LEU A 140 -12.25 -3.91 -0.76
CA LEU A 140 -12.98 -4.93 -1.51
C LEU A 140 -14.36 -5.12 -0.92
N GLY A 141 -15.41 -4.93 -1.73
CA GLY A 141 -16.75 -5.39 -1.42
C GLY A 141 -16.91 -6.86 -1.79
N ILE A 142 -17.12 -7.73 -0.81
CA ILE A 142 -17.23 -9.18 -1.00
C ILE A 142 -18.61 -9.63 -0.57
N GLN A 143 -19.34 -10.25 -1.50
CA GLN A 143 -20.61 -10.88 -1.19
C GLN A 143 -20.34 -12.18 -0.41
N ARG A 144 -20.72 -12.22 0.88
CA ARG A 144 -20.66 -13.43 1.71
C ARG A 144 -22.07 -13.81 2.13
N LYS A 145 -22.59 -14.91 1.58
CA LYS A 145 -24.00 -15.31 1.73
C LYS A 145 -24.91 -14.17 1.24
N GLU A 146 -25.69 -13.58 2.14
CA GLU A 146 -26.66 -12.52 1.85
C GLU A 146 -26.15 -11.11 2.20
N ALA A 147 -24.93 -10.99 2.74
CA ALA A 147 -24.36 -9.70 3.14
C ALA A 147 -23.16 -9.29 2.26
N LEU A 148 -23.15 -8.03 1.85
CA LEU A 148 -21.96 -7.38 1.30
C LEU A 148 -21.06 -6.98 2.46
N VAL A 149 -19.86 -7.57 2.51
CA VAL A 149 -18.86 -7.28 3.53
C VAL A 149 -17.71 -6.51 2.90
N GLU A 150 -17.36 -5.37 3.46
CA GLU A 150 -16.16 -4.64 3.05
C GLU A 150 -14.93 -5.20 3.77
N GLU A 151 -13.88 -5.51 3.01
CA GLU A 151 -12.58 -5.88 3.52
C GLU A 151 -11.53 -4.88 3.03
N VAL A 152 -10.75 -4.35 3.96
CA VAL A 152 -9.65 -3.41 3.68
C VAL A 152 -8.33 -4.16 3.82
N TYR A 153 -7.40 -3.90 2.91
CA TYR A 153 -6.08 -4.53 2.88
C TYR A 153 -4.98 -3.46 2.80
N GLN A 154 -3.94 -3.62 3.61
CA GLN A 154 -2.68 -2.90 3.46
C GLN A 154 -1.78 -3.67 2.51
N CYS A 155 -1.29 -3.02 1.46
CA CYS A 155 -0.40 -3.63 0.47
C CYS A 155 0.93 -2.89 0.42
N CYS A 156 2.01 -3.61 0.13
CA CYS A 156 3.30 -3.02 -0.17
C CYS A 156 4.00 -3.81 -1.27
N ALA A 157 4.43 -3.12 -2.33
CA ALA A 157 5.34 -3.66 -3.31
C ALA A 157 6.72 -3.02 -3.14
N MET A 158 7.77 -3.84 -3.10
CA MET A 158 9.16 -3.42 -3.07
C MET A 158 9.88 -3.91 -4.32
N ILE A 159 10.50 -2.99 -5.04
CA ILE A 159 11.19 -3.28 -6.30
C ILE A 159 12.56 -2.61 -6.25
N HIS A 160 13.64 -3.37 -6.37
CA HIS A 160 14.96 -2.78 -6.49
C HIS A 160 15.18 -2.28 -7.91
N ARG A 161 15.35 -0.96 -8.06
CA ARG A 161 15.62 -0.29 -9.34
C ARG A 161 17.10 0.11 -9.50
N GLY A 162 17.88 -0.05 -8.44
CA GLY A 162 19.23 0.50 -8.34
C GLY A 162 19.23 2.02 -8.14
N GLY A 163 20.43 2.60 -8.10
CA GLY A 163 20.62 4.04 -7.87
C GLY A 163 20.99 4.37 -6.41
N ARG A 164 21.00 5.67 -6.10
CA ARG A 164 21.48 6.20 -4.81
C ARG A 164 20.38 6.76 -3.91
N VAL A 165 19.13 6.67 -4.35
CA VAL A 165 17.97 7.21 -3.63
C VAL A 165 16.84 6.21 -3.66
N ASN A 166 16.03 6.21 -2.61
CA ASN A 166 14.77 5.48 -2.63
C ASN A 166 13.70 6.34 -3.29
N ARG A 167 12.75 5.66 -3.93
CA ARG A 167 11.50 6.26 -4.38
C ARG A 167 10.39 5.64 -3.60
N VAL A 168 9.57 6.46 -2.97
CA VAL A 168 8.50 5.93 -2.16
C VAL A 168 7.20 6.62 -2.49
N TYR A 169 6.18 5.80 -2.71
CA TYR A 169 4.86 6.21 -3.16
C TYR A 169 3.86 5.83 -2.08
N TRP A 170 3.29 6.85 -1.42
CA TRP A 170 2.16 6.71 -0.51
C TRP A 170 0.90 7.15 -1.23
N ASN A 171 0.10 6.19 -1.67
CA ASN A 171 -1.19 6.48 -2.25
C ASN A 171 -2.22 6.66 -1.13
N ASP A 172 -2.17 7.83 -0.49
CA ASP A 172 -3.16 8.23 0.51
C ASP A 172 -4.35 8.93 -0.16
N LYS A 173 -4.18 9.46 -1.38
CA LYS A 173 -5.24 10.11 -2.14
C LYS A 173 -5.97 9.10 -3.04
N GLU A 174 -7.29 9.23 -3.06
CA GLU A 174 -8.16 8.50 -3.96
C GLU A 174 -7.82 8.85 -5.43
N GLY A 175 -7.59 7.84 -6.27
CA GLY A 175 -7.25 7.99 -7.69
C GLY A 175 -5.77 7.82 -8.06
N GLU A 176 -4.80 8.14 -7.19
CA GLU A 176 -3.37 7.94 -7.51
C GLU A 176 -3.01 6.45 -7.67
N ALA A 177 -3.78 5.58 -7.01
CA ALA A 177 -3.64 4.13 -7.15
C ALA A 177 -4.04 3.60 -8.52
N THR A 178 -4.96 4.25 -9.24
CA THR A 178 -5.44 3.74 -10.54
C THR A 178 -4.41 3.80 -11.66
N GLU A 179 -3.38 4.63 -11.53
CA GLU A 179 -2.27 4.65 -12.51
C GLU A 179 -1.33 3.45 -12.35
N MET A 180 -1.29 2.85 -11.16
CA MET A 180 -0.34 1.79 -10.80
C MET A 180 -0.99 0.41 -10.63
N LEU A 181 -2.30 0.35 -10.43
CA LEU A 181 -3.03 -0.88 -10.16
C LEU A 181 -3.94 -1.23 -11.34
N ASN A 182 -3.82 -2.48 -11.80
CA ASN A 182 -4.77 -3.08 -12.72
C ASN A 182 -5.60 -4.12 -11.98
N PHE A 183 -6.89 -3.85 -11.82
CA PHE A 183 -7.84 -4.82 -11.26
C PHE A 183 -8.29 -5.76 -12.36
N LEU A 184 -7.98 -7.05 -12.19
CA LEU A 184 -8.41 -8.11 -13.09
C LEU A 184 -9.56 -8.87 -12.46
N LYS A 185 -10.70 -8.92 -13.15
CA LYS A 185 -11.80 -9.83 -12.82
C LYS A 185 -11.43 -11.24 -13.25
N VAL A 186 -11.93 -12.25 -12.53
CA VAL A 186 -11.74 -13.67 -12.88
C VAL A 186 -12.14 -13.94 -14.34
N ASP A 187 -13.26 -13.37 -14.80
CA ASP A 187 -13.70 -13.50 -16.19
C ASP A 187 -12.69 -12.96 -17.21
N GLN A 188 -11.95 -11.90 -16.88
CA GLN A 188 -10.90 -11.36 -17.76
C GLN A 188 -9.72 -12.32 -17.85
N ILE A 189 -9.37 -12.96 -16.74
CA ILE A 189 -8.30 -13.97 -16.68
C ILE A 189 -8.72 -15.22 -17.48
N VAL A 190 -9.94 -15.72 -17.28
CA VAL A 190 -10.47 -16.89 -18.00
C VAL A 190 -10.51 -16.63 -19.50
N ARG A 191 -11.04 -15.47 -19.93
CA ARG A 191 -11.04 -15.09 -21.35
C ARG A 191 -9.64 -14.96 -21.94
N ALA A 192 -8.69 -14.44 -21.16
CA ALA A 192 -7.29 -14.36 -21.59
C ALA A 192 -6.68 -15.76 -21.72
N TYR A 193 -6.98 -16.67 -20.80
CA TYR A 193 -6.53 -18.07 -20.85
C TYR A 193 -7.10 -18.81 -22.08
N ASP A 194 -8.40 -18.71 -22.33
CA ASP A 194 -9.04 -19.33 -23.50
C ASP A 194 -8.47 -18.77 -24.81
N GLY A 195 -8.20 -17.46 -24.83
CA GLY A 195 -7.56 -16.79 -25.97
C GLY A 195 -6.07 -17.14 -26.14
N LEU A 196 -5.38 -17.48 -25.05
CA LEU A 196 -4.01 -18.00 -25.07
C LEU A 196 -3.94 -19.44 -25.59
N GLY A 197 -5.11 -20.09 -25.75
CA GLY A 197 -5.36 -21.18 -26.68
C GLY A 197 -4.08 -21.92 -27.03
N VAL A 198 -3.58 -22.70 -26.06
CA VAL A 198 -2.68 -23.80 -26.34
C VAL A 198 -3.40 -24.58 -27.43
N ARG A 199 -3.01 -24.33 -28.68
CA ARG A 199 -3.37 -25.11 -29.86
C ARG A 199 -2.74 -26.49 -29.65
N ASN A 200 -3.28 -27.23 -28.70
CA ASN A 200 -3.00 -28.64 -28.51
C ASN A 200 -3.64 -29.34 -29.70
N GLY A 201 -2.87 -29.48 -30.78
CA GLY A 201 -2.90 -30.65 -31.65
C GLY A 201 -4.14 -30.93 -32.50
N GLN A 202 -5.18 -30.10 -32.56
CA GLN A 202 -6.23 -30.29 -33.56
C GLN A 202 -5.84 -29.59 -34.85
N ALA A 203 -5.24 -30.40 -35.73
CA ALA A 203 -5.11 -30.14 -37.15
C ALA A 203 -6.43 -29.59 -37.70
N SER A 204 -6.29 -28.48 -38.42
CA SER A 204 -7.32 -27.83 -39.20
C SER A 204 -8.01 -28.83 -40.15
N SER A 205 -9.23 -29.24 -39.83
CA SER A 205 -10.26 -29.56 -40.82
C SER A 205 -11.24 -28.39 -40.89
N SER A 206 -10.86 -27.36 -41.65
CA SER A 206 -11.69 -26.22 -41.98
C SER A 206 -12.74 -26.61 -43.02
N ALA A 207 -14.02 -26.69 -42.63
CA ALA A 207 -15.15 -26.50 -43.54
C ALA A 207 -16.43 -26.17 -42.76
N GLY A 208 -16.96 -24.97 -42.96
CA GLY A 208 -18.38 -24.67 -42.81
C GLY A 208 -18.83 -24.03 -41.49
N GLY A 209 -19.32 -22.78 -41.55
CA GLY A 209 -20.22 -22.27 -40.52
C GLY A 209 -20.17 -20.78 -40.18
N ARG A 210 -20.12 -19.86 -41.17
CA ARG A 210 -20.36 -18.42 -40.95
C ARG A 210 -21.83 -18.08 -41.22
N THR A 211 -22.71 -18.06 -40.22
CA THR A 211 -24.02 -17.37 -40.31
C THR A 211 -24.82 -17.17 -39.01
N ARG A 212 -24.21 -17.00 -37.81
CA ARG A 212 -25.01 -16.89 -36.56
C ARG A 212 -24.75 -15.71 -35.62
N THR A 213 -23.97 -14.70 -36.00
CA THR A 213 -23.56 -13.63 -35.07
C THR A 213 -24.38 -12.34 -35.11
N HIS A 214 -25.26 -12.11 -36.08
CA HIS A 214 -25.99 -10.82 -36.16
C HIS A 214 -27.26 -10.76 -35.28
N ALA A 215 -27.99 -11.85 -35.09
CA ALA A 215 -29.23 -11.84 -34.31
C ALA A 215 -28.98 -11.66 -32.79
N GLN A 216 -27.88 -12.21 -32.27
CA GLN A 216 -27.58 -12.17 -30.84
C GLN A 216 -27.05 -10.81 -30.38
N GLN A 217 -26.39 -10.07 -31.28
CA GLN A 217 -25.87 -8.73 -30.98
C GLN A 217 -26.98 -7.67 -30.93
N GLN A 218 -28.06 -7.85 -31.70
CA GLN A 218 -29.20 -6.92 -31.71
C GLN A 218 -30.09 -7.08 -30.46
N GLN A 219 -30.21 -8.31 -29.93
CA GLN A 219 -30.99 -8.57 -28.72
C GLN A 219 -30.29 -8.03 -27.45
N GLN A 220 -28.95 -8.00 -27.42
CA GLN A 220 -28.19 -7.41 -26.31
C GLN A 220 -28.24 -5.88 -26.29
N GLN A 221 -28.33 -5.21 -27.44
CA GLN A 221 -28.48 -3.75 -27.49
C GLN A 221 -29.86 -3.27 -27.01
N GLN A 222 -30.92 -4.03 -27.27
CA GLN A 222 -32.27 -3.68 -26.79
C GLN A 222 -32.42 -3.85 -25.26
N ALA A 223 -31.77 -4.86 -24.67
CA ALA A 223 -31.79 -5.05 -23.21
C ALA A 223 -31.05 -3.93 -22.45
N ALA A 224 -29.97 -3.38 -23.03
CA ALA A 224 -29.22 -2.27 -22.42
C ALA A 224 -29.99 -0.94 -22.44
N GLN A 225 -30.82 -0.70 -23.47
CA GLN A 225 -31.64 0.52 -23.53
C GLN A 225 -32.83 0.49 -22.56
N ALA A 226 -33.40 -0.68 -22.29
CA ALA A 226 -34.49 -0.82 -21.31
C ALA A 226 -34.03 -0.55 -19.86
N GLN A 227 -32.78 -0.90 -19.51
CA GLN A 227 -32.24 -0.65 -18.17
C GLN A 227 -31.89 0.82 -17.93
N ALA A 228 -31.52 1.58 -18.97
CA ALA A 228 -31.21 3.00 -18.83
C ALA A 228 -32.45 3.87 -18.55
N GLN A 229 -33.65 3.44 -18.97
CA GLN A 229 -34.89 4.20 -18.76
C GLN A 229 -35.50 3.98 -17.36
N ALA A 230 -35.20 2.86 -16.71
CA ALA A 230 -35.67 2.58 -15.35
C ALA A 230 -34.94 3.43 -14.28
N THR A 231 -33.71 3.87 -14.55
CA THR A 231 -32.91 4.65 -13.59
C THR A 231 -33.35 6.11 -13.50
N VAL A 232 -33.99 6.66 -14.53
CA VAL A 232 -34.40 8.08 -14.55
C VAL A 232 -35.70 8.32 -13.76
N THR A 233 -36.54 7.31 -13.59
CA THR A 233 -37.84 7.45 -12.89
C THR A 233 -37.73 7.39 -11.37
N HIS A 234 -36.61 6.93 -10.80
CA HIS A 234 -36.47 6.80 -9.34
C HIS A 234 -35.88 8.03 -8.63
N SER A 235 -35.33 8.99 -9.39
CA SER A 235 -34.69 10.19 -8.80
C SER A 235 -35.61 11.40 -8.61
N GLN A 236 -36.92 11.30 -8.88
CA GLN A 236 -37.85 12.43 -8.74
C GLN A 236 -38.75 12.40 -7.48
N HIS A 237 -38.66 11.40 -6.61
CA HIS A 237 -39.62 11.28 -5.49
C HIS A 237 -39.11 11.61 -4.07
N LEU A 238 -37.88 12.12 -3.90
CA LEU A 238 -37.32 12.43 -2.58
C LEU A 238 -36.93 13.92 -2.44
N GLN A 239 -37.90 14.81 -2.60
CA GLN A 239 -37.79 16.21 -2.16
C GLN A 239 -39.16 16.74 -1.72
N ALA A 240 -39.59 16.38 -0.51
CA ALA A 240 -40.58 17.13 0.26
C ALA A 240 -40.56 16.67 1.72
N ALA A 241 -39.93 17.46 2.60
CA ALA A 241 -40.21 17.43 4.04
C ALA A 241 -40.28 18.88 4.57
N PRO A 242 -41.30 19.23 5.38
CA PRO A 242 -41.64 20.61 5.68
C PRO A 242 -40.90 21.17 6.92
N GLN A 243 -40.69 22.48 6.88
CA GLN A 243 -40.31 23.34 8.01
C GLN A 243 -41.42 23.34 9.08
N GLN A 244 -41.05 23.22 10.36
CA GLN A 244 -41.86 23.71 11.47
C GLN A 244 -41.01 24.45 12.51
N GLN A 245 -41.66 25.50 13.01
CA GLN A 245 -41.12 26.65 13.72
C GLN A 245 -41.03 26.43 15.24
N GLN A 246 -40.14 27.23 15.84
CA GLN A 246 -40.15 27.91 17.15
C GLN A 246 -41.15 27.49 18.24
N ILE A 247 -40.69 27.52 19.50
CA ILE A 247 -40.95 28.57 20.54
C ILE A 247 -40.69 27.93 21.93
N HIS A 248 -39.71 28.41 22.71
CA HIS A 248 -39.89 29.01 24.06
C HIS A 248 -38.57 29.26 24.80
N GLN A 249 -38.43 30.51 25.23
CA GLN A 249 -37.48 30.98 26.23
C GLN A 249 -37.82 30.39 27.61
N LEU A 250 -36.81 30.15 28.44
CA LEU A 250 -36.92 30.30 29.89
C LEU A 250 -35.55 30.67 30.49
N HIS A 251 -35.55 31.81 31.19
CA HIS A 251 -34.46 32.29 32.03
C HIS A 251 -34.21 31.30 33.18
N HIS A 252 -32.94 31.05 33.52
CA HIS A 252 -32.57 30.92 34.93
C HIS A 252 -31.14 31.41 35.20
N HIS A 253 -31.13 32.34 36.16
CA HIS A 253 -30.02 32.95 36.86
C HIS A 253 -29.26 31.91 37.69
N GLN A 254 -27.94 31.83 37.60
CA GLN A 254 -27.14 31.36 38.75
C GLN A 254 -25.70 31.89 38.75
N GLN A 255 -25.49 32.69 39.80
CA GLN A 255 -24.31 33.10 40.55
C GLN A 255 -22.91 32.53 40.22
N THR A 256 -22.02 33.51 40.22
CA THR A 256 -20.55 33.49 40.29
C THR A 256 -20.00 32.75 41.50
N VAL A 257 -18.91 31.99 41.29
CA VAL A 257 -17.93 31.63 42.31
C VAL A 257 -16.53 31.94 41.76
N PRO A 258 -15.67 32.68 42.48
CA PRO A 258 -14.32 33.00 42.02
C PRO A 258 -13.35 31.86 42.36
N VAL A 259 -12.61 31.36 41.37
CA VAL A 259 -11.47 30.46 41.59
C VAL A 259 -10.20 31.29 41.72
N HIS A 260 -9.56 31.10 42.87
CA HIS A 260 -8.33 31.73 43.32
C HIS A 260 -7.13 31.28 42.46
N VAL A 261 -6.46 32.24 41.82
CA VAL A 261 -5.22 32.03 41.06
C VAL A 261 -4.04 32.18 42.02
N GLY A 262 -3.39 31.06 42.33
CA GLY A 262 -2.11 31.05 43.05
C GLY A 262 -0.93 31.41 42.13
N PRO A 263 0.15 32.00 42.66
CA PRO A 263 1.25 32.51 41.86
C PRO A 263 2.19 31.38 41.42
N GLN A 264 2.36 31.20 40.11
CA GLN A 264 3.47 30.41 39.58
C GLN A 264 4.77 31.21 39.65
N VAL A 265 5.69 30.63 40.42
CA VAL A 265 7.10 31.02 40.54
C VAL A 265 7.78 30.84 39.19
N GLY A 266 8.33 31.94 38.67
CA GLY A 266 9.17 31.94 37.49
C GLY A 266 10.49 31.20 37.73
N MET A 267 10.92 30.42 36.74
CA MET A 267 12.30 29.99 36.61
C MET A 267 12.84 30.25 35.20
N PRO A 268 14.13 30.58 35.09
CA PRO A 268 14.66 31.38 34.00
C PRO A 268 15.12 30.59 32.77
N MET A 269 15.17 31.33 31.67
CA MET A 269 15.74 31.01 30.37
C MET A 269 17.01 30.13 30.44
N ARG A 270 16.99 29.01 29.71
CA ARG A 270 18.21 28.35 29.26
C ARG A 270 18.68 28.98 27.95
N ARG A 271 19.89 29.52 28.06
CA ARG A 271 20.78 30.07 27.04
C ARG A 271 20.96 29.09 25.88
N ILE A 272 20.75 29.57 24.66
CA ILE A 272 21.27 28.97 23.43
C ILE A 272 22.79 29.14 23.47
N VAL A 273 23.52 28.02 23.53
CA VAL A 273 24.96 27.99 23.26
C VAL A 273 25.16 27.37 21.90
N GLN A 274 25.60 28.23 21.00
CA GLN A 274 26.09 27.98 19.65
C GLN A 274 27.37 27.14 19.77
N ALA A 275 27.37 25.93 19.21
CA ALA A 275 28.56 25.10 19.15
C ALA A 275 29.27 25.36 17.81
N ASP A 276 30.46 25.95 17.92
CA ASP A 276 31.40 26.18 16.84
C ASP A 276 31.87 24.88 16.19
N ALA A 277 31.98 24.93 14.87
CA ALA A 277 32.60 23.91 14.04
C ALA A 277 34.13 23.95 14.18
N PRO A 278 34.83 22.81 14.34
CA PRO A 278 36.27 22.79 14.17
C PRO A 278 36.64 22.77 12.68
N ARG A 279 37.23 23.88 12.23
CA ARG A 279 38.12 23.93 11.06
C ARG A 279 39.23 22.90 11.26
N ARG A 280 39.35 21.89 10.39
CA ARG A 280 40.62 21.18 10.19
C ARG A 280 41.27 21.68 8.92
N SER A 281 42.41 22.32 9.14
CA SER A 281 43.37 22.82 8.20
C SER A 281 43.96 21.69 7.35
N SER A 282 44.16 22.04 6.09
CA SER A 282 45.13 21.49 5.16
C SER A 282 46.57 21.60 5.70
N GLU A 283 47.33 20.51 5.63
CA GLU A 283 48.80 20.31 5.71
C GLU A 283 48.92 18.84 6.19
N ASP A 284 49.27 17.85 5.37
CA ASP A 284 50.57 17.67 4.77
C ASP A 284 50.50 16.78 3.52
N ALA A 285 51.05 17.28 2.43
CA ALA A 285 51.45 16.50 1.27
C ALA A 285 52.87 16.89 0.90
N ARG A 286 53.86 16.04 1.22
CA ARG A 286 55.08 15.72 0.42
C ARG A 286 56.22 15.18 1.29
N MET A 287 56.65 13.95 0.98
CA MET A 287 58.03 13.50 0.65
C MET A 287 58.12 11.99 0.98
N GLN A 288 58.02 11.10 0.00
CA GLN A 288 59.07 10.58 -0.91
C GLN A 288 60.21 9.77 -0.24
N ALA A 289 60.42 8.58 -0.83
CA ALA A 289 61.58 7.68 -0.80
C ALA A 289 61.93 7.03 0.56
N GLY A 290 62.11 5.71 0.71
CA GLY A 290 62.62 4.73 -0.23
C GLY A 290 64.11 4.50 0.05
N VAL A 291 64.46 3.56 0.94
CA VAL A 291 65.77 2.90 1.00
C VAL A 291 65.58 1.47 1.52
N MET A 292 65.83 0.51 0.64
CA MET A 292 66.31 -0.83 0.99
C MET A 292 67.77 -0.69 1.45
N HIS A 293 68.10 -1.16 2.64
CA HIS A 293 69.23 -2.02 2.96
C HIS A 293 69.18 -2.44 4.43
#